data_AF-A0A7C7YSY2-F1
#
_entry.id   AF-A0A7C7YSY2-F1
#
_cell.length_a   1.000
_cell.length_b   1.000
_cell.length_c   1.000
_cell.angle_alpha   90.00
_cell.angle_beta   90.00
_cell.angle_gamma   90.00
#
_symmetry.space_group_name_H-M   'P 1'
#
loop_
_entity.id
_entity.type
_entity.pdbx_description
1 polymer ?
#
loop_
_entity_poly.entity_id
_entity_poly.type
_entity_poly.pdbx_seq_one_letter_code
_entity_poly.pdbx_strand_id
1 'polypeptide(L)'
;MTSETLQLPLGTQHQRVAAPASRLRRFFGGPELLLVAVATVVVSVTLPLLRGLAVHENERDAIRTLELFGGEVFAGPRTSLSGLGALMESSPSLNRRLPDTRLFADGQRIFRHGYIFCLDRSEGHEPELLAWPYSHGETGLGAFRLGASGELYGTVNRAARWSGPSRAPSATALAEAGGALNWRRLTGGAR
;
A
#
# COMPACT_ATOMS: atom_id res chain seq x y z
N MET A 1 74.71 -72.54 5.79
CA MET A 1 73.77 -73.64 6.08
C MET A 1 72.57 -72.99 6.74
N THR A 2 71.36 -72.93 6.21
CA THR A 2 70.61 -73.65 5.17
C THR A 2 69.53 -72.66 4.71
N SER A 3 69.46 -72.31 3.42
CA SER A 3 68.42 -72.77 2.50
C SER A 3 67.02 -72.89 3.12
N GLU A 4 66.11 -71.98 2.76
CA GLU A 4 64.79 -72.37 2.24
C GLU A 4 64.10 -71.19 1.56
N THR A 5 63.99 -71.31 0.24
CA THR A 5 63.16 -70.49 -0.65
C THR A 5 61.93 -71.33 -0.98
N LEU A 6 60.71 -70.88 -0.66
CA LEU A 6 59.50 -71.43 -1.28
C LEU A 6 58.34 -70.42 -1.36
N GLN A 7 58.03 -70.07 -2.61
CA GLN A 7 56.70 -69.88 -3.22
C GLN A 7 55.73 -68.76 -2.76
N LEU A 8 55.64 -67.73 -3.64
CA LEU A 8 54.45 -67.12 -4.30
C LEU A 8 53.06 -67.76 -4.04
N PRO A 9 51.89 -67.07 -4.21
CA PRO A 9 51.65 -66.02 -5.22
C PRO A 9 50.62 -64.89 -4.92
N LEU A 10 50.59 -63.93 -5.87
CA LEU A 10 49.45 -63.17 -6.43
C LEU A 10 48.38 -62.51 -5.51
N GLY A 11 48.28 -61.19 -5.69
CA GLY A 11 47.05 -60.62 -6.22
C GLY A 11 46.13 -59.92 -5.22
N THR A 12 46.53 -58.76 -4.71
CA THR A 12 45.59 -57.89 -3.98
C THR A 12 44.96 -56.90 -4.95
N GLN A 13 43.78 -57.30 -5.43
CA GLN A 13 42.81 -56.51 -6.18
C GLN A 13 42.69 -55.06 -5.63
N HIS A 14 42.92 -54.08 -6.50
CA HIS A 14 42.47 -52.70 -6.30
C HIS A 14 40.93 -52.66 -6.30
N GLN A 15 40.35 -52.74 -5.11
CA GLN A 15 38.92 -52.53 -4.91
C GLN A 15 38.63 -51.02 -5.04
N ARG A 16 38.32 -50.58 -6.27
CA ARG A 16 37.76 -49.25 -6.53
C ARG A 16 36.43 -49.15 -5.77
N VAL A 17 36.43 -48.39 -4.68
CA VAL A 17 35.21 -47.98 -3.98
C VAL A 17 34.47 -47.02 -4.91
N ALA A 18 33.57 -47.57 -5.72
CA ALA A 18 32.59 -46.79 -6.46
C ALA A 18 31.65 -46.14 -5.43
N ALA A 19 31.73 -44.82 -5.30
CA ALA A 19 30.80 -44.04 -4.51
C ALA A 19 29.37 -44.25 -5.05
N PRO A 20 28.37 -44.59 -4.21
CA PRO A 20 27.00 -44.73 -4.66
C PRO A 20 26.41 -43.35 -4.99
N ALA A 21 26.60 -42.91 -6.23
CA ALA A 21 25.85 -41.85 -6.85
C ALA A 21 24.43 -42.35 -7.14
N SER A 22 23.52 -42.23 -6.18
CA SER A 22 22.05 -42.26 -6.41
C SER A 22 21.24 -42.22 -5.09
N ARG A 23 21.25 -41.09 -4.37
CA ARG A 23 20.28 -40.83 -3.30
C ARG A 23 19.67 -39.43 -3.33
N LEU A 24 19.37 -38.93 -4.53
CA LEU A 24 18.66 -37.65 -4.72
C LEU A 24 17.33 -37.80 -5.46
N ARG A 25 16.78 -39.03 -5.53
CA ARG A 25 15.63 -39.33 -6.40
C ARG A 25 14.47 -40.06 -5.73
N ARG A 26 14.22 -39.83 -4.43
CA ARG A 26 13.04 -40.35 -3.71
C ARG A 26 12.54 -39.40 -2.60
N PHE A 27 12.15 -38.17 -2.93
CA PHE A 27 11.45 -37.29 -1.98
C PHE A 27 10.22 -36.56 -2.55
N PHE A 28 9.87 -36.75 -3.83
CA PHE A 28 8.73 -36.04 -4.47
C PHE A 28 7.68 -37.01 -5.02
N GLY A 29 7.09 -37.84 -4.15
CA GLY A 29 6.09 -38.84 -4.55
C GLY A 29 4.89 -38.95 -3.62
N GLY A 30 4.60 -37.92 -2.82
CA GLY A 30 3.65 -38.02 -1.71
C GLY A 30 2.71 -36.82 -1.52
N PRO A 31 1.84 -36.89 -0.48
CA PRO A 31 0.88 -35.84 -0.10
C PRO A 31 1.51 -34.46 0.15
N GLU A 32 2.81 -34.39 0.38
CA GLU A 32 3.58 -33.15 0.52
C GLU A 32 3.50 -32.26 -0.72
N LEU A 33 3.55 -32.84 -1.94
CA LEU A 33 3.38 -32.09 -3.18
C LEU A 33 1.97 -31.50 -3.30
N LEU A 34 0.96 -32.24 -2.85
CA LEU A 34 -0.42 -31.77 -2.82
C LEU A 34 -0.58 -30.60 -1.85
N LEU A 35 0.02 -30.69 -0.66
CA LEU A 35 -0.01 -29.60 0.31
C LEU A 35 0.66 -28.33 -0.22
N VAL A 36 1.83 -28.46 -0.85
CA VAL A 36 2.52 -27.33 -1.49
C VAL A 36 1.67 -26.72 -2.61
N ALA A 37 1.02 -27.54 -3.43
CA ALA A 37 0.12 -27.07 -4.49
C ALA A 37 -1.09 -26.31 -3.92
N VAL A 38 -1.75 -26.86 -2.90
CA VAL A 38 -2.89 -26.22 -2.21
C VAL A 38 -2.45 -24.90 -1.57
N ALA A 39 -1.35 -24.89 -0.83
CA ALA A 39 -0.81 -23.67 -0.22
C ALA A 39 -0.50 -22.60 -1.27
N THR A 40 0.07 -22.98 -2.41
CA THR A 40 0.35 -22.07 -3.52
C THR A 40 -0.93 -21.45 -4.06
N VAL A 41 -1.96 -22.24 -4.34
CA VAL A 41 -3.26 -21.75 -4.82
C VAL A 41 -3.89 -20.79 -3.81
N VAL A 42 -3.91 -21.17 -2.53
CA VAL A 42 -4.45 -20.33 -1.45
C VAL A 42 -3.73 -18.99 -1.40
N VAL A 43 -2.39 -18.98 -1.43
CA VAL A 43 -1.60 -17.74 -1.41
C VAL A 43 -1.88 -16.89 -2.65
N SER A 44 -1.93 -17.50 -3.85
CA SER A 44 -2.21 -16.80 -5.11
C SER A 44 -3.58 -16.14 -5.15
N VAL A 45 -4.58 -16.70 -4.47
CA VAL A 45 -5.93 -16.12 -4.39
C VAL A 45 -6.06 -15.12 -3.23
N THR A 46 -5.43 -15.40 -2.09
CA THR A 46 -5.58 -14.60 -0.87
C THR A 46 -4.85 -13.27 -0.97
N LEU A 47 -3.64 -13.23 -1.53
CA LEU A 47 -2.85 -12.00 -1.59
C LEU A 47 -3.52 -10.88 -2.43
N PRO A 48 -4.04 -11.13 -3.65
CA PRO A 48 -4.76 -10.11 -4.41
C PRO A 48 -6.01 -9.61 -3.68
N LEU A 49 -6.74 -10.50 -3.00
CA LEU A 49 -7.92 -10.13 -2.23
C LEU A 49 -7.56 -9.21 -1.06
N LEU A 50 -6.53 -9.56 -0.28
CA LEU A 50 -6.04 -8.73 0.82
C LEU A 50 -5.55 -7.36 0.34
N ARG A 51 -4.88 -7.32 -0.82
CA ARG A 51 -4.46 -6.06 -1.45
C ARG A 51 -5.68 -5.20 -1.81
N GLY A 52 -6.72 -5.78 -2.42
CA GLY A 52 -7.95 -5.07 -2.72
C GLY A 52 -8.62 -4.47 -1.49
N LEU A 53 -8.69 -5.25 -0.40
CA LEU A 53 -9.23 -4.77 0.88
C LEU A 53 -8.39 -3.64 1.49
N ALA A 54 -7.06 -3.75 1.45
CA ALA A 54 -6.17 -2.71 1.96
C ALA A 54 -6.34 -1.37 1.20
N VAL A 55 -6.45 -1.43 -0.13
CA VAL A 55 -6.70 -0.25 -0.96
C VAL A 55 -8.03 0.41 -0.60
N HIS A 56 -9.09 -0.39 -0.41
CA HIS A 56 -10.42 0.12 -0.06
C HIS A 56 -10.47 0.73 1.35
N GLU A 57 -9.77 0.13 2.31
CA GLU A 57 -9.66 0.69 3.67
C GLU A 57 -8.84 1.98 3.68
N ASN A 58 -7.77 2.08 2.88
CA ASN A 58 -7.02 3.34 2.72
C ASN A 58 -7.90 4.46 2.15
N GLU A 59 -8.76 4.17 1.18
CA GLU A 59 -9.72 5.15 0.62
C GLU A 59 -10.73 5.63 1.65
N ARG A 60 -11.32 4.71 2.42
CA ARG A 60 -12.25 5.03 3.51
C ARG A 60 -11.56 5.87 4.59
N ASP A 61 -10.34 5.50 4.95
CA ASP A 61 -9.53 6.22 5.91
C ASP A 61 -9.17 7.63 5.42
N ALA A 62 -8.85 7.79 4.13
CA ALA A 62 -8.61 9.09 3.51
C ALA A 62 -9.84 9.99 3.57
N ILE A 63 -11.02 9.44 3.27
CA ILE A 63 -12.29 10.18 3.38
C ILE A 63 -12.55 10.65 4.81
N ARG A 64 -12.43 9.75 5.80
CA ARG A 64 -12.61 10.12 7.21
C ARG A 64 -11.60 11.19 7.62
N THR A 65 -10.35 11.05 7.17
CA THR A 65 -9.28 12.03 7.44
C THR A 65 -9.62 13.41 6.87
N LEU A 66 -10.14 13.48 5.64
CA LEU A 66 -10.63 14.72 5.06
C LEU A 66 -11.74 15.35 5.89
N GLU A 67 -12.74 14.56 6.30
CA GLU A 67 -13.85 15.04 7.15
C GLU A 67 -13.33 15.58 8.49
N LEU A 68 -12.33 14.93 9.10
CA LEU A 68 -11.69 15.40 10.32
C LEU A 68 -10.96 16.73 10.14
N PHE A 69 -10.17 16.86 9.07
CA PHE A 69 -9.53 18.14 8.77
C PHE A 69 -10.56 19.21 8.43
N GLY A 70 -11.60 18.89 7.67
CA GLY A 70 -12.65 19.83 7.31
C GLY A 70 -13.37 20.40 8.53
N GLY A 71 -13.66 19.56 9.52
CA GLY A 71 -14.27 19.99 10.78
C GLY A 71 -13.41 21.02 11.55
N GLU A 72 -12.09 20.98 11.40
CA GLU A 72 -11.16 21.88 12.11
C GLU A 72 -10.81 23.11 11.25
N VAL A 73 -10.59 22.90 9.95
CA VAL A 73 -10.26 23.97 8.99
C VAL A 73 -11.44 24.90 8.75
N PHE A 74 -12.67 24.36 8.63
CA PHE A 74 -13.84 25.13 8.22
C PHE A 74 -14.68 25.65 9.39
N ALA A 75 -14.47 25.18 10.63
CA ALA A 75 -15.19 25.66 11.81
C ALA A 75 -14.59 26.93 12.44
N GLY A 76 -13.31 27.23 12.19
CA GLY A 76 -12.60 28.36 12.79
C GLY A 76 -12.52 29.62 11.91
N PRO A 77 -12.06 30.76 12.46
CA PRO A 77 -11.73 31.94 11.67
C PRO A 77 -10.68 31.58 10.61
N ARG A 78 -11.03 31.78 9.33
CA ARG A 78 -10.30 31.31 8.12
C ARG A 78 -8.88 31.88 7.95
N THR A 79 -8.42 32.70 8.87
CA THR A 79 -7.26 33.57 8.76
C THR A 79 -6.08 33.03 9.57
N SER A 80 -5.19 32.27 8.93
CA SER A 80 -3.71 32.33 9.11
C SER A 80 -2.97 31.01 8.90
N LEU A 81 -3.65 29.86 8.82
CA LEU A 81 -2.93 28.58 8.71
C LEU A 81 -2.14 28.54 7.41
N SER A 82 -0.82 28.41 7.50
CA SER A 82 0.08 28.38 6.35
C SER A 82 -0.01 27.07 5.57
N GLY A 83 -0.56 26.00 6.16
CA GLY A 83 -0.71 24.67 5.57
C GLY A 83 -1.27 23.65 6.59
N LEU A 84 -1.34 22.37 6.21
CA LEU A 84 -1.83 21.31 7.11
C LEU A 84 -0.87 21.04 8.28
N GLY A 85 0.44 21.32 8.14
CA GLY A 85 1.38 21.24 9.24
C GLY A 85 1.08 22.22 10.37
N ALA A 86 0.88 23.50 10.04
CA ALA A 86 0.48 24.50 11.02
C ALA A 86 -0.87 24.17 11.68
N LEU A 87 -1.79 23.54 10.96
CA LEU A 87 -3.05 23.04 11.53
C LEU A 87 -2.80 21.93 12.55
N MET A 88 -1.95 20.96 12.22
CA MET A 88 -1.61 19.85 13.11
C MET A 88 -0.89 20.33 14.39
N GLU A 89 -0.04 21.35 14.27
CA GLU A 89 0.65 21.96 15.41
C GLU A 89 -0.29 22.76 16.31
N SER A 90 -1.27 23.48 15.71
CA SER A 90 -2.23 24.30 16.45
C SER A 90 -3.40 23.51 17.05
N SER A 91 -3.65 22.27 16.61
CA SER A 91 -4.75 21.42 17.08
C SER A 91 -4.25 20.12 17.74
N PRO A 92 -4.05 20.09 19.07
CA PRO A 92 -3.65 18.89 19.81
C PRO A 92 -4.68 17.75 19.73
N SER A 93 -5.96 18.05 19.48
CA SER A 93 -6.99 17.05 19.23
C SER A 93 -6.74 16.31 17.92
N LEU A 94 -6.42 17.02 16.83
CA LEU A 94 -6.06 16.41 15.54
C LEU A 94 -4.83 15.53 15.68
N ASN A 95 -3.76 16.03 16.32
CA ASN A 95 -2.52 15.28 16.47
C ASN A 95 -2.70 13.97 17.25
N ARG A 96 -3.54 13.97 18.30
CA ARG A 96 -3.88 12.74 19.05
C ARG A 96 -4.72 11.76 18.25
N ARG A 97 -5.57 12.23 17.34
CA ARG A 97 -6.47 11.38 16.53
C ARG A 97 -5.77 10.81 15.30
N LEU A 98 -4.67 11.42 14.87
CA LEU A 98 -3.95 11.06 13.64
C LEU A 98 -2.46 10.81 13.91
N PRO A 99 -2.10 9.87 14.82
CA PRO A 99 -0.72 9.67 15.29
C PRO A 99 0.24 9.20 14.19
N ASP A 100 -0.25 8.49 13.17
CA ASP A 100 0.57 7.93 12.08
C ASP A 100 0.79 8.90 10.91
N THR A 101 0.45 10.17 11.10
CA THR A 101 0.59 11.19 10.06
C THR A 101 2.05 11.62 9.91
N ARG A 102 2.53 11.69 8.67
CA ARG A 102 3.85 12.22 8.36
C ARG A 102 3.72 13.54 7.62
N LEU A 103 4.43 14.56 8.10
CA LEU A 103 4.51 15.84 7.42
C LEU A 103 5.56 15.80 6.30
N PHE A 104 5.25 16.41 5.16
CA PHE A 104 6.26 16.72 4.16
C PHE A 104 7.10 17.93 4.61
N ALA A 105 8.30 18.05 4.06
CA ALA A 105 9.24 19.11 4.42
C ALA A 105 8.72 20.54 4.15
N ASP A 106 7.69 20.69 3.31
CA ASP A 106 7.04 21.97 3.03
C ASP A 106 6.02 22.41 4.08
N GLY A 107 5.63 21.51 4.99
CA GLY A 107 4.55 21.74 5.97
C GLY A 107 3.16 21.93 5.34
N GLN A 108 3.04 21.82 4.02
CA GLN A 108 1.80 22.00 3.26
C GLN A 108 1.05 20.70 3.11
N ARG A 109 1.80 19.61 2.97
CA ARG A 109 1.28 18.28 2.72
C ARG A 109 1.53 17.36 3.89
N ILE A 110 0.63 16.42 4.05
CA ILE A 110 0.76 15.30 4.97
C ILE A 110 0.53 13.99 4.24
N PHE A 111 1.12 12.92 4.74
CA PHE A 111 0.96 11.55 4.27
C PHE A 111 0.37 10.69 5.38
N ARG A 112 -0.69 9.94 5.08
CA ARG A 112 -1.29 8.97 5.99
C ARG A 112 -1.88 7.80 5.20
N HIS A 113 -1.55 6.58 5.60
CA HIS A 113 -2.08 5.32 5.03
C HIS A 113 -2.14 5.28 3.49
N GLY A 114 -1.07 5.74 2.85
CA GLY A 114 -0.98 5.70 1.39
C GLY A 114 -1.63 6.88 0.66
N TYR A 115 -2.25 7.82 1.38
CA TYR A 115 -2.82 9.05 0.82
C TYR A 115 -2.01 10.28 1.21
N ILE A 116 -1.98 11.25 0.30
CA ILE A 116 -1.43 12.58 0.50
C ILE A 116 -2.58 13.55 0.61
N PHE A 117 -2.48 14.50 1.54
CA PHE A 117 -3.49 15.52 1.77
C PHE A 117 -2.86 16.91 1.64
N CYS A 118 -3.62 17.86 1.12
CA CYS A 118 -3.27 19.28 1.13
C CYS A 118 -4.49 20.16 1.35
N LEU A 119 -4.24 21.40 1.77
CA LEU A 119 -5.21 22.48 1.79
C LEU A 119 -4.92 23.40 0.60
N ASP A 120 -5.77 23.34 -0.42
CA ASP A 120 -5.71 24.25 -1.58
C ASP A 120 -6.41 25.56 -1.23
N ARG A 121 -5.74 26.67 -1.52
CA ARG A 121 -6.21 28.05 -1.29
C ARG A 121 -5.92 28.92 -2.50
N SER A 122 -5.97 28.34 -3.69
CA SER A 122 -5.79 29.05 -4.95
C SER A 122 -6.63 30.34 -4.95
N GLU A 123 -6.01 31.46 -5.34
CA GLU A 123 -6.65 32.78 -5.27
C GLU A 123 -7.98 32.81 -6.02
N GLY A 124 -8.99 33.44 -5.42
CA GLY A 124 -10.33 33.53 -6.00
C GLY A 124 -11.22 32.30 -5.81
N HIS A 125 -10.72 31.25 -5.15
CA HIS A 125 -11.49 30.06 -4.80
C HIS A 125 -11.68 29.93 -3.28
N GLU A 126 -12.79 29.32 -2.88
CA GLU A 126 -12.97 28.89 -1.47
C GLU A 126 -11.89 27.86 -1.11
N PRO A 127 -11.42 27.82 0.15
CA PRO A 127 -10.43 26.83 0.57
C PRO A 127 -11.00 25.41 0.46
N GLU A 128 -10.18 24.50 -0.05
CA GLU A 128 -10.58 23.10 -0.27
C GLU A 128 -9.52 22.13 0.24
N LEU A 129 -9.96 21.02 0.81
CA LEU A 129 -9.07 19.93 1.22
C LEU A 129 -9.06 18.87 0.13
N LEU A 130 -7.86 18.51 -0.33
CA LEU A 130 -7.66 17.53 -1.38
C LEU A 130 -6.96 16.30 -0.80
N ALA A 131 -7.34 15.11 -1.29
CA ALA A 131 -6.64 13.86 -0.98
C ALA A 131 -6.44 13.01 -2.24
N TRP A 132 -5.24 12.46 -2.43
CA TRP A 132 -4.93 11.61 -3.58
C TRP A 132 -3.91 10.52 -3.20
N PRO A 133 -3.88 9.39 -3.92
CA PRO A 133 -3.02 8.27 -3.55
C PRO A 133 -1.55 8.59 -3.82
N TYR A 134 -0.67 8.03 -2.99
CA TYR A 134 0.76 8.07 -3.22
C TYR A 134 1.16 7.20 -4.42
N SER A 135 0.55 6.02 -4.55
CA SER A 135 0.73 5.08 -5.66
C SER A 135 -0.61 4.50 -6.10
N HIS A 136 -1.04 4.81 -7.34
CA HIS A 136 -2.32 4.35 -7.88
C HIS A 136 -2.34 2.82 -8.07
N GLY A 137 -3.39 2.17 -7.58
CA GLY A 137 -3.56 0.71 -7.62
C GLY A 137 -2.80 -0.05 -6.53
N GLU A 138 -1.95 0.63 -5.75
CA GLU A 138 -1.27 0.07 -4.57
C GLU A 138 -1.82 0.66 -3.27
N THR A 139 -2.00 1.98 -3.25
CA THR A 139 -2.42 2.71 -2.04
C THR A 139 -3.84 3.24 -2.14
N GLY A 140 -4.36 3.42 -3.35
CA GLY A 140 -5.68 3.99 -3.62
C GLY A 140 -5.99 4.01 -5.12
N LEU A 141 -7.26 4.17 -5.46
CA LEU A 141 -7.78 4.30 -6.83
C LEU A 141 -8.47 5.64 -7.06
N GLY A 142 -9.00 6.28 -6.01
CA GLY A 142 -9.71 7.55 -6.08
C GLY A 142 -8.91 8.74 -5.59
N ALA A 143 -9.25 9.92 -6.10
CA ALA A 143 -8.86 11.21 -5.52
C ALA A 143 -10.13 11.94 -5.04
N PHE A 144 -9.98 12.71 -3.97
CA PHE A 144 -11.08 13.26 -3.20
C PHE A 144 -10.87 14.74 -2.89
N ARG A 145 -11.98 15.46 -2.74
CA ARG A 145 -12.06 16.90 -2.48
C ARG A 145 -13.16 17.17 -1.47
N LEU A 146 -12.86 17.90 -0.42
CA LEU A 146 -13.83 18.38 0.56
C LEU A 146 -13.84 19.92 0.54
N GLY A 147 -14.98 20.50 0.15
CA GLY A 147 -15.16 21.95 0.12
C GLY A 147 -15.58 22.51 1.48
N ALA A 148 -15.47 23.83 1.64
CA ALA A 148 -15.86 24.54 2.86
C ALA A 148 -17.36 24.40 3.23
N SER A 149 -18.22 24.08 2.25
CA SER A 149 -19.63 23.74 2.47
C SER A 149 -19.84 22.37 3.15
N GLY A 150 -18.78 21.58 3.31
CA GLY A 150 -18.84 20.19 3.80
C GLY A 150 -19.15 19.17 2.69
N GLU A 151 -19.24 19.60 1.43
CA GLU A 151 -19.48 18.69 0.32
C GLU A 151 -18.21 17.91 -0.03
N LEU A 152 -18.34 16.58 0.00
CA LEU A 152 -17.28 15.64 -0.36
C LEU A 152 -17.49 15.09 -1.76
N TYR A 153 -16.54 15.38 -2.65
CA TYR A 153 -16.49 14.90 -4.01
C TYR A 153 -15.36 13.88 -4.17
N GLY A 154 -15.61 12.84 -4.96
CA GLY A 154 -14.63 11.83 -5.29
C GLY A 154 -14.68 11.48 -6.77
N THR A 155 -13.52 11.16 -7.34
CA THR A 155 -13.42 10.67 -8.71
C THR A 155 -12.37 9.56 -8.80
N VAL A 156 -12.56 8.64 -9.74
CA VAL A 156 -11.58 7.59 -10.02
C VAL A 156 -10.37 8.23 -10.69
N ASN A 157 -9.18 7.99 -10.15
CA ASN A 157 -7.90 8.48 -10.66
C ASN A 157 -7.44 7.66 -11.89
N ARG A 158 -8.25 7.69 -12.95
CA ARG A 158 -7.99 6.94 -14.19
C ARG A 158 -6.63 7.34 -14.77
N ALA A 159 -5.88 6.34 -15.23
CA ALA A 159 -4.53 6.51 -15.75
C ALA A 159 -3.53 7.15 -14.76
N ALA A 160 -3.79 7.05 -13.45
CA ALA A 160 -2.87 7.48 -12.40
C ALA A 160 -2.45 8.97 -12.48
N ARG A 161 -3.34 9.83 -12.99
CA ARG A 161 -3.11 11.27 -13.19
C ARG A 161 -2.68 11.98 -11.90
N TRP A 162 -3.32 11.65 -10.78
CA TRP A 162 -3.07 12.23 -9.46
C TRP A 162 -2.44 11.20 -8.54
N SER A 163 -1.18 10.86 -8.81
CA SER A 163 -0.46 9.86 -8.00
C SER A 163 0.92 10.36 -7.60
N GLY A 164 1.21 10.26 -6.31
CA GLY A 164 2.50 10.63 -5.75
C GLY A 164 2.59 12.10 -5.37
N PRO A 165 3.71 12.51 -4.74
CA PRO A 165 3.81 13.80 -4.09
C PRO A 165 3.77 14.98 -5.05
N SER A 166 4.29 14.84 -6.27
CA SER A 166 4.37 15.92 -7.26
C SER A 166 3.15 16.05 -8.16
N ARG A 167 2.13 15.20 -7.99
CA ARG A 167 0.93 15.19 -8.85
C ARG A 167 -0.34 15.48 -8.07
N ALA A 168 -0.30 16.57 -7.29
CA ALA A 168 -1.49 17.06 -6.62
C ALA A 168 -2.58 17.38 -7.67
N PRO A 169 -3.83 16.95 -7.45
CA PRO A 169 -4.94 17.47 -8.22
C PRO A 169 -5.13 18.97 -7.93
N SER A 170 -5.69 19.71 -8.88
CA SER A 170 -6.33 20.98 -8.56
C SER A 170 -7.79 20.75 -8.16
N ALA A 171 -8.33 21.63 -7.32
CA ALA A 171 -9.75 21.68 -6.98
C ALA A 171 -10.65 21.56 -8.22
N THR A 172 -10.37 22.38 -9.24
CA THR A 172 -11.12 22.42 -10.51
C THR A 172 -11.05 21.09 -11.26
N ALA A 173 -9.86 20.47 -11.35
CA ALA A 173 -9.71 19.20 -12.07
C ALA A 173 -10.51 18.07 -11.41
N LEU A 174 -10.62 18.05 -10.07
CA LEU A 174 -11.46 17.07 -9.37
C LEU A 174 -12.94 17.38 -9.50
N ALA A 175 -13.34 18.65 -9.52
CA ALA A 175 -14.72 19.05 -9.75
C ALA A 175 -15.19 18.68 -11.17
N GLU A 176 -14.36 18.90 -12.18
CA GLU A 176 -14.64 18.55 -13.58
C GLU A 176 -14.66 17.03 -13.79
N ALA A 177 -13.71 16.30 -13.21
CA ALA A 177 -13.63 14.86 -13.34
C ALA A 177 -14.64 14.11 -12.45
N GLY A 178 -15.12 14.76 -11.40
CA GLY A 178 -16.09 14.22 -10.45
C GLY A 178 -17.48 14.74 -10.74
N GLY A 179 -18.22 14.09 -11.66
CA GLY A 179 -19.66 14.33 -11.75
C GLY A 179 -20.33 13.83 -10.48
N ALA A 180 -20.77 14.74 -9.58
CA ALA A 180 -21.39 14.52 -8.26
C ALA A 180 -21.46 13.06 -7.80
N LEU A 181 -20.29 12.43 -7.69
CA LEU A 181 -20.21 11.00 -7.49
C LEU A 181 -20.38 10.83 -6.00
N ASN A 182 -21.63 10.58 -5.63
CA ASN A 182 -22.02 10.28 -4.27
C ASN A 182 -21.30 8.98 -3.90
N TRP A 183 -20.09 9.08 -3.38
CA TRP A 183 -19.21 7.95 -3.04
C TRP A 183 -19.88 7.01 -2.03
N ARG A 184 -20.88 7.49 -1.26
CA ARG A 184 -21.77 6.67 -0.44
C ARG A 184 -22.50 5.60 -1.26
N ARG A 185 -22.79 5.86 -2.54
CA ARG A 185 -23.41 4.89 -3.47
C ARG A 185 -22.42 3.82 -3.96
N LEU A 186 -21.13 4.14 -4.06
CA LEU A 186 -20.10 3.17 -4.47
C LEU A 186 -19.67 2.24 -3.33
N THR A 187 -19.76 2.69 -2.09
CA THR A 187 -19.41 1.89 -0.91
C THR A 187 -20.61 1.15 -0.28
N GLY A 188 -21.84 1.44 -0.72
CA GLY A 188 -23.09 0.90 -0.19
C GLY A 188 -23.79 -0.17 -1.04
N GLY A 189 -23.18 -0.64 -2.14
CA GLY A 189 -23.76 -1.60 -3.07
C GLY A 189 -23.43 -3.06 -2.79
N ALA A 190 -23.65 -3.54 -1.57
CA ALA A 190 -23.75 -4.97 -1.25
C ALA A 190 -24.64 -5.11 -0.01
N ARG A 191 -25.95 -5.19 -0.23
CA ARG A 191 -26.90 -5.77 0.71
C ARG A 191 -27.56 -6.96 0.02
#